data_AF-A0AA86YDA5-F1
#
_entry.id   AF-A0AA86YDA5-F1
#
_cell.length_a   1.000
_cell.length_b   1.000
_cell.length_c   1.000
_cell.angle_alpha   90.00
_cell.angle_beta   90.00
_cell.angle_gamma   90.00
#
_symmetry.space_group_name_H-M   'P 1'
#
loop_
_entity.id
_entity.type
_entity.pdbx_description
1 polymer ?
#
loop_
_entity_poly.entity_id
_entity_poly.type
_entity_poly.pdbx_seq_one_letter_code
_entity_poly.pdbx_strand_id
1 'polypeptide(L)'
;MVESRAYGTLKRHETHFVWQGLRLLQEQDINTGKHQTYCYEEHGSYTPLAVIVKHPTDYHYYWHHCDINSAPLDVTNAQGNTVWSGKYERFGFVRSSPLSFYSDPEREMESFEQNLRYAGQYFDNETGLHFNTFRFYDPQIGPIYHA
;
A
#
# COMPACT_ATOMS: atom_id res chain seq x y z
N MET A 1 16.78 -13.38 -5.40
CA MET A 1 17.90 -12.86 -6.21
C MET A 1 17.71 -13.36 -7.63
N VAL A 2 17.25 -12.51 -8.54
CA VAL A 2 17.19 -12.85 -9.96
C VAL A 2 18.02 -11.79 -10.67
N GLU A 3 19.13 -12.23 -11.24
CA GLU A 3 19.95 -11.41 -12.12
C GLU A 3 19.46 -11.63 -13.56
N SER A 4 19.01 -10.55 -14.21
CA SER A 4 19.04 -10.47 -15.67
C SER A 4 19.73 -9.17 -16.06
N ARG A 5 20.79 -9.29 -16.85
CA ARG A 5 21.57 -8.16 -17.38
C ARG A 5 21.07 -7.78 -18.76
N ALA A 6 20.60 -6.56 -18.91
CA ALA A 6 20.68 -5.80 -20.15
C ALA A 6 20.79 -4.30 -19.83
N TYR A 7 21.99 -3.75 -20.05
CA TYR A 7 22.32 -2.34 -20.28
C TYR A 7 21.45 -1.26 -19.60
N GLY A 8 21.58 -1.17 -18.28
CA GLY A 8 21.18 -0.02 -17.48
C GLY A 8 21.87 -0.12 -16.13
N THR A 9 22.33 0.99 -15.57
CA THR A 9 22.76 1.01 -14.16
C THR A 9 21.62 0.44 -13.33
N LEU A 10 21.87 -0.66 -12.61
CA LEU A 10 20.90 -1.25 -11.68
C LEU A 10 20.47 -0.15 -10.70
N LYS A 11 19.28 0.42 -10.93
CA LYS A 11 18.65 1.28 -9.93
C LYS A 11 18.10 0.33 -8.87
N ARG A 12 18.89 0.14 -7.81
CA ARG A 12 18.43 -0.54 -6.61
C ARG A 12 17.28 0.29 -6.03
N HIS A 13 16.11 -0.30 -5.92
CA HIS A 13 15.00 0.26 -5.13
C HIS A 13 15.20 -0.18 -3.68
N GLU A 14 15.06 0.74 -2.74
CA GLU A 14 15.23 0.46 -1.31
C GLU A 14 14.16 1.20 -0.51
N THR A 15 13.33 0.43 0.19
CA THR A 15 12.29 0.95 1.08
C THR A 15 12.64 0.57 2.52
N HIS A 16 12.72 1.56 3.41
CA HIS A 16 12.84 1.34 4.85
C HIS A 16 11.48 1.39 5.51
N PHE A 17 11.22 0.46 6.43
CA PHE A 17 9.96 0.36 7.16
C PHE A 17 10.17 0.73 8.63
N VAL A 18 9.37 1.67 9.14
CA VAL A 18 9.31 2.01 10.57
C VAL A 18 8.08 1.37 11.16
N TRP A 19 8.24 0.67 12.28
CA TRP A 19 7.16 -0.06 12.95
C TRP A 19 6.89 0.50 14.35
N GLN A 20 5.62 0.56 14.73
CA GLN A 20 5.17 0.82 16.10
C GLN A 20 4.57 -0.47 16.67
N GLY A 21 5.35 -1.19 17.47
CA GLY A 21 4.99 -2.56 17.85
C GLY A 21 4.91 -3.45 16.60
N LEU A 22 3.77 -4.10 16.38
CA LEU A 22 3.54 -4.94 15.19
C LEU A 22 2.91 -4.19 14.01
N ARG A 23 2.63 -2.90 14.16
CA ARG A 23 1.92 -2.10 13.16
C ARG A 23 2.91 -1.26 12.34
N LEU A 24 2.75 -1.27 11.03
CA LEU A 24 3.54 -0.42 10.14
C LEU A 24 3.20 1.04 10.43
N LEU A 25 4.21 1.84 10.77
CA LEU A 25 4.03 3.27 11.01
C LEU A 25 4.40 4.09 9.77
N GLN A 26 5.46 3.70 9.07
CA GLN A 26 5.96 4.47 7.94
C GLN A 26 6.72 3.62 6.93
N GLU A 27 6.55 3.96 5.65
CA GLU A 27 7.44 3.55 4.55
C GLU A 27 8.32 4.74 4.14
N GLN A 28 9.59 4.48 3.87
CA GLN A 28 10.55 5.48 3.41
C GLN A 28 11.25 4.96 2.16
N ASP A 29 10.93 5.53 1.00
CA ASP A 29 11.64 5.26 -0.24
C ASP A 29 12.94 6.08 -0.25
N ILE A 30 14.06 5.37 -0.13
CA ILE A 30 15.40 5.97 -0.04
C ILE A 30 15.82 6.61 -1.37
N ASN A 31 15.28 6.12 -2.48
CA ASN A 31 15.62 6.59 -3.81
C ASN A 31 14.93 7.90 -4.15
N THR A 32 13.69 8.08 -3.71
CA THR A 32 12.88 9.28 -4.01
C THR A 32 12.79 10.26 -2.85
N GLY A 33 13.11 9.84 -1.62
CA GLY A 33 12.86 10.60 -0.41
C GLY A 33 11.37 10.69 -0.04
N LYS A 34 10.50 9.91 -0.70
CA LYS A 34 9.07 9.81 -0.41
C LYS A 34 8.87 9.06 0.91
N HIS A 35 8.13 9.64 1.85
CA HIS A 35 7.74 8.94 3.08
C HIS A 35 6.23 8.83 3.17
N GLN A 36 5.69 7.65 3.47
CA GLN A 36 4.27 7.43 3.70
C GLN A 36 4.04 7.09 5.17
N THR A 37 3.39 7.98 5.92
CA THR A 37 3.14 7.79 7.37
C THR A 37 1.68 7.46 7.61
N TYR A 38 1.42 6.29 8.22
CA TYR A 38 0.07 5.79 8.45
C TYR A 38 -0.49 6.24 9.80
N CYS A 39 -1.70 6.77 9.78
CA CYS A 39 -2.51 7.09 10.94
C CYS A 39 -3.66 6.08 11.05
N TYR A 40 -3.98 5.66 12.27
CA TYR A 40 -4.97 4.62 12.56
C TYR A 40 -6.06 5.16 13.49
N GLU A 41 -7.28 4.63 13.39
CA GLU A 41 -8.47 5.17 14.08
C GLU A 41 -8.33 5.24 15.61
N GLU A 42 -7.83 4.17 16.24
CA GLU A 42 -7.74 4.04 17.70
C GLU A 42 -6.39 3.45 18.14
N HIS A 43 -6.10 3.55 19.44
CA HIS A 43 -4.94 2.90 20.05
C HIS A 43 -5.00 1.38 19.86
N GLY A 44 -4.00 0.83 19.17
CA GLY A 44 -3.93 -0.61 18.89
C GLY A 44 -4.76 -1.08 17.69
N SER A 45 -5.55 -0.21 17.05
CA SER A 45 -6.28 -0.55 15.83
C SER A 45 -5.32 -0.74 14.65
N TYR A 46 -5.68 -1.67 13.75
CA TYR A 46 -5.03 -1.84 12.45
C TYR A 46 -5.83 -1.21 11.31
N THR A 47 -6.98 -0.58 11.59
CA THR A 47 -7.76 0.16 10.60
C THR A 47 -7.07 1.47 10.26
N PRO A 48 -6.51 1.61 9.05
CA PRO A 48 -5.93 2.87 8.64
C PRO A 48 -7.03 3.91 8.49
N LEU A 49 -6.77 5.11 8.99
CA LEU A 49 -7.65 6.27 8.92
C LEU A 49 -7.16 7.25 7.86
N ALA A 50 -5.86 7.52 7.86
CA ALA A 50 -5.24 8.47 6.94
C ALA A 50 -3.79 8.09 6.66
N VAL A 51 -3.24 8.65 5.58
CA VAL A 51 -1.80 8.61 5.31
C VAL A 51 -1.30 10.00 4.93
N ILE A 52 -0.14 10.33 5.49
CA ILE A 52 0.60 11.56 5.18
C ILE A 52 1.75 11.15 4.27
N VAL A 53 1.70 11.58 3.01
CA VAL A 53 2.75 11.35 2.02
C VAL A 53 3.62 12.58 1.94
N LYS A 54 4.85 12.47 2.44
CA LYS A 54 5.88 13.50 2.30
C LYS A 54 6.62 13.28 0.99
N HIS A 55 6.65 14.31 0.15
CA HIS A 55 7.55 14.43 -0.99
C HIS A 55 8.73 15.35 -0.62
N PRO A 56 9.77 15.46 -1.46
CA PRO A 56 10.90 16.35 -1.18
C PRO A 56 10.50 17.83 -0.94
N THR A 57 9.40 18.27 -1.54
CA THR A 57 8.99 19.68 -1.57
C THR A 57 7.70 20.00 -0.82
N ASP A 58 6.87 19.00 -0.54
CA ASP A 58 5.49 19.17 -0.09
C ASP A 58 4.93 17.93 0.62
N TYR A 59 3.70 18.05 1.12
CA TYR A 59 2.97 16.98 1.81
C TYR A 59 1.59 16.82 1.21
N HIS A 60 1.21 15.58 0.92
CA HIS A 60 -0.13 15.22 0.47
C HIS A 60 -0.81 14.37 1.55
N TYR A 61 -2.12 14.51 1.66
CA TYR A 61 -2.94 13.88 2.68
C TYR A 61 -4.04 13.07 2.03
N TYR A 62 -4.21 11.84 2.50
CA TYR A 62 -5.21 10.93 2.00
C TYR A 62 -5.98 10.28 3.15
N TRP A 63 -7.25 9.96 2.90
CA TRP A 63 -8.14 9.33 3.86
C TRP A 63 -8.57 7.96 3.36
N HIS A 64 -8.43 6.96 4.22
CA HIS A 64 -8.85 5.60 3.96
C HIS A 64 -10.31 5.41 4.34
N HIS A 65 -11.05 4.70 3.49
CA HIS A 65 -12.41 4.26 3.76
C HIS A 65 -12.39 2.74 3.82
N CYS A 66 -12.47 2.18 5.03
CA CYS A 66 -12.23 0.76 5.27
C CYS A 66 -13.54 -0.04 5.46
N ASP A 67 -13.48 -1.33 5.12
CA ASP A 67 -14.47 -2.32 5.54
C ASP A 67 -14.31 -2.68 7.03
N ILE A 68 -15.28 -3.39 7.60
CA ILE A 68 -15.31 -3.81 9.02
C ILE A 68 -14.11 -4.68 9.44
N ASN A 69 -13.40 -5.28 8.49
CA ASN A 69 -12.20 -6.08 8.69
C ASN A 69 -10.89 -5.29 8.47
N SER A 70 -10.99 -3.96 8.46
CA SER A 70 -9.91 -3.00 8.23
C SER A 70 -9.36 -2.93 6.81
N ALA A 71 -9.92 -3.67 5.84
CA ALA A 71 -9.46 -3.61 4.45
C ALA A 71 -9.83 -2.25 3.81
N PRO A 72 -8.87 -1.48 3.26
CA PRO A 72 -9.16 -0.23 2.55
C PRO A 72 -10.02 -0.44 1.31
N LEU A 73 -11.27 0.00 1.29
CA LEU A 73 -12.14 -0.07 0.10
C LEU A 73 -11.87 1.08 -0.87
N ASP A 74 -11.67 2.29 -0.35
CA ASP A 74 -11.39 3.49 -1.14
C ASP A 74 -10.37 4.38 -0.41
N VAL A 75 -9.70 5.25 -1.18
CA VAL A 75 -8.86 6.32 -0.66
C VAL A 75 -9.17 7.61 -1.39
N THR A 76 -9.36 8.69 -0.64
CA THR A 76 -9.64 10.02 -1.17
C THR A 76 -8.52 11.01 -0.86
N ASN A 77 -8.26 11.97 -1.75
CA ASN A 77 -7.34 13.09 -1.52
C ASN A 77 -8.03 14.26 -0.78
N ALA A 78 -7.30 15.35 -0.57
CA ALA A 78 -7.78 16.53 0.17
C ALA A 78 -8.96 17.26 -0.48
N GLN A 79 -9.20 17.04 -1.77
CA GLN A 79 -10.35 17.59 -2.50
C GLN A 79 -11.57 16.66 -2.42
N GLY A 80 -11.47 15.54 -1.71
CA GLY A 80 -12.52 14.52 -1.63
C GLY A 80 -12.60 13.62 -2.87
N ASN A 81 -11.63 13.73 -3.78
CA ASN A 81 -11.58 12.91 -4.98
C ASN A 81 -11.03 11.52 -4.65
N THR A 82 -11.71 10.46 -5.06
CA THR A 82 -11.18 9.09 -4.97
C THR A 82 -9.95 8.95 -5.87
N VAL A 83 -8.81 8.58 -5.28
CA VAL A 83 -7.52 8.39 -5.96
C VAL A 83 -7.12 6.91 -6.03
N TRP A 84 -7.68 6.08 -5.16
CA TRP A 84 -7.52 4.64 -5.20
C TRP A 84 -8.82 3.97 -4.75
N SER A 85 -9.12 2.81 -5.33
CA SER A 85 -10.24 1.95 -4.91
C SER A 85 -9.77 0.49 -4.96
N GLY A 86 -10.33 -0.36 -4.12
CA GLY A 86 -10.00 -1.78 -4.01
C GLY A 86 -11.24 -2.65 -4.15
N LYS A 87 -11.30 -3.50 -5.17
CA LYS A 87 -12.27 -4.61 -5.21
C LYS A 87 -11.58 -5.88 -4.72
N TYR A 88 -11.85 -6.25 -3.47
CA TYR A 88 -11.33 -7.48 -2.89
C TYR A 88 -12.19 -8.67 -3.29
N GLU A 89 -11.59 -9.68 -3.93
CA GLU A 89 -12.19 -11.01 -4.02
C GLU A 89 -12.05 -11.77 -2.68
N ARG A 90 -12.60 -13.00 -2.58
CA ARG A 90 -12.74 -13.79 -1.33
C ARG A 90 -11.46 -13.99 -0.48
N PHE A 91 -10.27 -13.63 -0.98
CA PHE A 91 -8.98 -13.79 -0.29
C PHE A 91 -8.05 -12.57 -0.37
N GLY A 92 -8.58 -11.36 -0.55
CA GLY A 92 -7.76 -10.14 -0.52
C GLY A 92 -7.03 -9.80 -1.81
N PHE A 93 -7.26 -10.57 -2.88
CA PHE A 93 -6.78 -10.22 -4.21
C PHE A 93 -7.49 -8.95 -4.68
N VAL A 94 -6.71 -7.89 -4.90
CA VAL A 94 -7.17 -6.66 -5.51
C VAL A 94 -6.89 -6.77 -7.00
N ARG A 95 -7.91 -7.08 -7.82
CA ARG A 95 -7.81 -6.77 -9.25
C ARG A 95 -7.67 -5.26 -9.36
N SER A 96 -6.73 -4.82 -10.19
CA SER A 96 -6.45 -3.44 -10.60
C SER A 96 -7.50 -2.42 -10.15
N SER A 97 -7.06 -1.36 -9.47
CA SER A 97 -7.90 -0.29 -8.90
C SER A 97 -9.14 -0.07 -9.77
N PRO A 98 -10.38 -0.29 -9.27
CA PRO A 98 -11.61 -0.09 -10.03
C PRO A 98 -11.67 1.26 -10.74
N LEU A 99 -10.96 2.28 -10.22
CA LEU A 99 -10.79 3.56 -10.90
C LEU A 99 -10.22 3.40 -12.30
N SER A 100 -9.26 2.51 -12.57
CA SER A 100 -8.71 2.34 -13.93
C SER A 100 -9.73 1.82 -14.95
N PHE A 101 -10.87 1.27 -14.50
CA PHE A 101 -11.95 0.80 -15.36
C PHE A 101 -13.10 1.81 -15.52
N TYR A 102 -13.24 2.77 -14.60
CA TYR A 102 -14.35 3.74 -14.57
C TYR A 102 -13.89 5.21 -14.63
N SER A 103 -12.58 5.48 -14.63
CA SER A 103 -12.04 6.82 -14.76
C SER A 103 -12.16 7.30 -16.20
N ASP A 104 -12.67 8.52 -16.35
CA ASP A 104 -12.56 9.32 -17.56
C ASP A 104 -11.13 9.24 -18.11
N PRO A 105 -10.92 8.87 -19.39
CA PRO A 105 -9.57 8.79 -19.98
C PRO A 105 -8.81 10.12 -19.93
N GLU A 106 -9.47 11.27 -19.72
CA GLU A 106 -8.82 12.57 -19.53
C GLU A 106 -8.44 12.87 -18.07
N ARG A 107 -8.88 12.06 -17.11
CA ARG A 107 -8.54 12.24 -15.69
C ARG A 107 -7.16 11.68 -15.42
N GLU A 108 -6.17 12.55 -15.24
CA GLU A 108 -4.88 12.17 -14.66
C GLU A 108 -5.14 11.57 -13.26
N MET A 109 -4.95 10.25 -13.13
CA MET A 109 -4.95 9.61 -11.82
C MET A 109 -3.68 10.03 -11.10
N GLU A 110 -3.82 10.70 -9.95
CA GLU A 110 -2.72 10.82 -9.00
C GLU A 110 -2.16 9.42 -8.72
N SER A 111 -0.86 9.25 -8.87
CA SER A 111 -0.18 7.98 -8.59
C SER A 111 -0.08 7.79 -7.08
N PHE A 112 -1.19 7.40 -6.44
CA PHE A 112 -1.22 7.00 -5.05
C PHE A 112 -1.15 5.47 -4.94
N GLU A 113 -0.10 4.98 -4.26
CA GLU A 113 0.12 3.56 -4.04
C GLU A 113 -0.44 3.14 -2.68
N GLN A 114 -1.54 2.36 -2.70
CA GLN A 114 -2.08 1.76 -1.50
C GLN A 114 -1.54 0.34 -1.30
N ASN A 115 -0.61 0.17 -0.35
CA ASN A 115 -0.02 -1.13 -0.05
C ASN A 115 -0.65 -1.83 1.16
N LEU A 116 -1.45 -1.15 1.99
CA LEU A 116 -2.18 -1.81 3.08
C LEU A 116 -3.28 -2.73 2.53
N ARG A 117 -3.48 -3.86 3.21
CA ARG A 117 -4.52 -4.86 2.89
C ARG A 117 -5.38 -5.07 4.14
N TYR A 118 -5.75 -6.31 4.46
CA TYR A 118 -6.44 -6.63 5.72
C TYR A 118 -5.63 -6.17 6.95
N ALA A 119 -6.26 -6.15 8.13
CA ALA A 119 -5.62 -5.80 9.39
C ALA A 119 -4.20 -6.41 9.54
N GLY A 120 -3.18 -5.53 9.56
CA GLY A 120 -1.77 -5.91 9.72
C GLY A 120 -1.09 -6.50 8.47
N GLN A 121 -1.76 -6.52 7.32
CA GLN A 121 -1.20 -7.00 6.06
C GLN A 121 -0.68 -5.85 5.18
N TYR A 122 0.49 -6.07 4.61
CA TYR A 122 1.16 -5.19 3.67
C TYR A 122 1.41 -5.92 2.36
N PHE A 123 1.01 -5.35 1.23
CA PHE A 123 1.33 -5.89 -0.09
C PHE A 123 2.72 -5.45 -0.52
N ASP A 124 3.61 -6.41 -0.65
CA ASP A 124 4.93 -6.19 -1.21
C ASP A 124 4.86 -6.40 -2.73
N ASN A 125 4.95 -5.29 -3.48
CA ASN A 125 4.91 -5.30 -4.93
C ASN A 125 6.13 -5.99 -5.57
N GLU A 126 7.26 -6.09 -4.86
CA GLU A 126 8.46 -6.77 -5.39
C GLU A 126 8.26 -8.29 -5.46
N THR A 127 7.50 -8.85 -4.51
CA THR A 127 7.26 -10.29 -4.42
C THR A 127 5.85 -10.71 -4.84
N GLY A 128 4.90 -9.76 -4.87
CA GLY A 128 3.48 -10.02 -5.05
C GLY A 128 2.81 -10.66 -3.82
N LEU A 129 3.51 -10.75 -2.69
CA LEU A 129 3.05 -11.40 -1.47
C LEU A 129 2.48 -10.39 -0.48
N HIS A 130 1.63 -10.89 0.43
CA HIS A 130 1.14 -10.12 1.56
C HIS A 130 2.00 -10.46 2.79
N PHE A 131 2.68 -9.46 3.32
CA PHE A 131 3.43 -9.57 4.56
C PHE A 131 2.53 -9.26 5.76
N ASN A 132 2.52 -10.15 6.74
CA ASN A 132 2.13 -9.82 8.12
C ASN A 132 3.38 -10.01 8.98
N THR A 133 3.55 -9.28 10.08
CA THR A 133 4.82 -9.08 10.83
C THR A 133 5.70 -10.32 11.07
N PHE A 134 5.14 -11.54 11.03
CA PHE A 134 5.86 -12.81 11.16
C PHE A 134 5.60 -13.85 10.05
N ARG A 135 4.83 -13.56 8.99
CA ARG A 135 4.45 -14.54 7.94
C ARG A 135 4.22 -13.89 6.57
N PHE A 136 4.67 -14.56 5.52
CA PHE A 136 4.34 -14.24 4.12
C PHE A 136 3.09 -15.02 3.70
N TYR A 137 2.16 -14.37 3.00
CA TYR A 137 0.95 -14.98 2.43
C TYR A 137 0.91 -14.78 0.92
N ASP A 138 0.60 -15.84 0.16
CA ASP A 138 0.31 -15.74 -1.27
C ASP A 138 -1.19 -15.46 -1.46
N PRO A 139 -1.58 -14.33 -2.08
CA PRO A 139 -2.99 -13.99 -2.28
C PRO A 139 -3.73 -14.89 -3.28
N GLN A 140 -3.04 -15.72 -4.07
CA GLN A 140 -3.64 -16.65 -5.04
C GLN A 140 -3.91 -18.06 -4.48
N ILE A 141 -3.20 -18.47 -3.43
CA ILE A 141 -3.19 -19.89 -2.99
C ILE A 141 -3.41 -20.06 -1.48
N GLY A 142 -3.44 -18.96 -0.71
CA GLY A 142 -3.43 -19.02 0.76
C GLY A 142 -2.02 -19.18 1.33
N PRO A 143 -1.85 -19.40 2.65
CA PRO A 143 -0.55 -19.40 3.31
C PRO A 143 0.38 -20.47 2.75
N ILE A 144 1.58 -20.07 2.33
CA ILE A 144 2.71 -20.96 2.06
C ILE A 144 3.58 -20.96 3.33
N TYR A 145 4.05 -22.15 3.71
CA TYR A 145 4.45 -22.61 5.04
C TYR A 145 5.45 -21.76 5.87
N HIS A 146 5.43 -22.05 7.18
CA HIS A 146 6.23 -21.53 8.29
C HIS A 146 7.75 -21.47 8.07
N ALA A 147 8.38 -20.58 8.86
CA ALA A 147 9.81 -20.43 9.10
C ALA A 147 10.54 -21.71 9.53
#